data_AF-A0A8S9UAM1-F1
#
_entry.id   AF-A0A8S9UAM1-F1
#
_cell.length_a   1.000
_cell.length_b   1.000
_cell.length_c   1.000
_cell.angle_alpha   90.00
_cell.angle_beta   90.00
_cell.angle_gamma   90.00
#
_symmetry.space_group_name_H-M   'P 1'
#
loop_
_entity.id
_entity.type
_entity.pdbx_description
1 polymer ?
#
loop_
_entity_poly.entity_id
_entity_poly.type
_entity_poly.pdbx_seq_one_letter_code
_entity_poly.pdbx_strand_id
1 'polypeptide(L)'
;MSTLLRLVLLTLAVVLSPSRTQAANKYPIILVNGFTGWGRDELLGFRYWGGIQRDFQNELTAQGYTVYTAAVGPFASNWDRACELYTIIKGGRVDYGQKHSATHNHLRYGRNYTGLYPQWGTANADGSVNKVHS
;
A
#
# COMPACT_ATOMS: atom_id res chain seq x y z
N MET A 1 15.02 9.95 -50.81
CA MET A 1 13.93 9.34 -50.02
C MET A 1 12.68 10.19 -50.20
N SER A 2 11.63 9.68 -50.87
CA SER A 2 10.47 10.51 -51.25
C SER A 2 9.71 10.99 -50.01
N THR A 3 9.16 12.21 -50.07
CA THR A 3 8.30 12.80 -49.04
C THR A 3 7.13 11.89 -48.66
N LEU A 4 6.63 11.10 -49.62
CA LEU A 4 5.59 10.08 -49.42
C LEU A 4 6.04 8.98 -48.45
N LEU A 5 7.25 8.44 -48.59
CA LEU A 5 7.78 7.41 -47.69
C LEU A 5 7.93 7.94 -46.26
N ARG A 6 8.33 9.20 -46.10
CA ARG A 6 8.42 9.86 -44.79
C ARG A 6 7.05 10.02 -44.14
N LEU A 7 6.01 10.41 -44.91
CA LEU A 7 4.65 10.52 -44.39
C LEU A 7 4.11 9.17 -43.93
N VAL A 8 4.31 8.11 -44.74
CA VAL A 8 3.87 6.75 -44.42
C VAL A 8 4.57 6.22 -43.17
N LEU A 9 5.87 6.47 -43.01
CA LEU A 9 6.61 6.07 -41.81
C LEU A 9 6.14 6.84 -40.57
N LEU A 10 5.80 8.13 -40.70
CA LEU A 10 5.30 8.93 -39.58
C LEU A 10 3.91 8.49 -39.13
N THR A 11 2.99 8.24 -40.07
CA THR A 11 1.65 7.77 -39.75
C THR A 11 1.68 6.37 -39.15
N LEU A 12 2.51 5.48 -39.68
CA LEU A 12 2.71 4.14 -39.12
C LEU A 12 3.29 4.19 -37.70
N ALA A 13 4.25 5.09 -37.43
CA ALA A 13 4.81 5.27 -36.09
C ALA A 13 3.76 5.81 -35.08
N VAL A 14 2.87 6.70 -35.50
CA VAL A 14 1.77 7.21 -34.65
C VAL A 14 0.73 6.12 -34.39
N VAL A 15 0.36 5.32 -35.40
CA VAL A 15 -0.62 4.22 -35.24
C VAL A 15 -0.07 3.08 -34.39
N LEU A 16 1.23 2.80 -34.48
CA LEU A 16 1.92 1.77 -33.68
C LEU A 16 2.38 2.28 -32.30
N SER A 17 2.12 3.54 -31.96
CA SER A 17 2.49 4.07 -30.65
C SER A 17 1.64 3.39 -29.57
N PRO A 18 2.27 2.77 -28.55
CA PRO A 18 1.51 2.15 -27.47
C PRO A 18 0.71 3.22 -26.73
N SER A 19 -0.59 2.98 -26.61
CA SER A 19 -1.45 3.82 -25.76
C SER A 19 -0.99 3.67 -24.32
N ARG A 20 -0.55 4.76 -23.71
CA ARG A 20 -0.17 4.75 -22.30
C ARG A 20 -1.44 4.67 -21.45
N THR A 21 -1.72 3.48 -20.91
CA THR A 21 -2.72 3.33 -19.85
C THR A 21 -2.23 4.07 -18.62
N GLN A 22 -2.97 5.09 -18.19
CA GLN A 22 -2.70 5.81 -16.95
C GLN A 22 -3.66 5.34 -15.86
N ALA A 23 -3.17 5.24 -14.63
CA ALA A 23 -4.02 4.99 -13.48
C ALA A 23 -5.04 6.14 -13.33
N ALA A 24 -6.30 5.79 -13.04
CA ALA A 24 -7.36 6.77 -12.83
C ALA A 24 -7.21 7.57 -11.52
N ASN A 25 -6.26 7.21 -10.66
CA ASN A 25 -6.01 7.84 -9.37
C ASN A 25 -4.53 7.72 -8.97
N LYS A 26 -4.17 8.41 -7.88
CA LYS A 26 -2.83 8.39 -7.27
C LYS A 26 -2.87 7.98 -5.79
N TYR A 27 -3.85 7.17 -5.39
CA TYR A 27 -3.95 6.71 -4.01
C TYR A 27 -2.74 5.84 -3.66
N PRO A 28 -2.14 6.00 -2.46
CA PRO A 28 -1.04 5.16 -2.05
C PRO A 28 -1.46 3.69 -1.91
N ILE A 29 -0.51 2.80 -2.10
CA ILE A 29 -0.67 1.35 -1.92
C ILE A 29 -0.13 0.99 -0.52
N ILE A 30 -0.90 0.22 0.25
CA ILE A 30 -0.50 -0.35 1.53
C ILE A 30 -0.41 -1.86 1.35
N LEU A 31 0.81 -2.40 1.35
CA LEU A 31 1.02 -3.84 1.28
C LEU A 31 0.81 -4.44 2.67
N VAL A 32 -0.14 -5.37 2.79
CA VAL A 32 -0.53 -6.00 4.07
C VAL A 32 -0.10 -7.46 4.09
N ASN A 33 0.74 -7.84 5.05
CA ASN A 33 1.23 -9.21 5.17
C ASN A 33 0.11 -10.22 5.54
N GLY A 34 0.30 -11.49 5.14
CA GLY A 34 -0.63 -12.60 5.41
C GLY A 34 -0.35 -13.35 6.72
N PHE A 35 -0.80 -14.60 6.78
CA PHE A 35 -0.32 -15.57 7.78
C PHE A 35 1.20 -15.70 7.69
N THR A 36 1.87 -15.86 8.85
CA THR A 36 3.34 -15.94 9.00
C THR A 36 4.15 -14.78 8.40
N GLY A 37 3.53 -13.66 8.05
CA GLY A 37 4.25 -12.52 7.49
C GLY A 37 4.93 -11.64 8.55
N TRP A 38 5.84 -10.79 8.09
CA TRP A 38 6.67 -9.93 8.93
C TRP A 38 6.89 -8.55 8.29
N GLY A 39 7.28 -7.59 9.11
CA GLY A 39 7.62 -6.23 8.72
C GLY A 39 9.01 -6.10 8.11
N ARG A 40 9.28 -4.91 7.54
CA ARG A 40 10.51 -4.67 6.79
C ARG A 40 11.77 -4.79 7.64
N ASP A 41 11.71 -4.38 8.90
CA ASP A 41 12.87 -4.37 9.81
C ASP A 41 13.02 -5.69 10.59
N GLU A 42 12.13 -6.67 10.33
CA GLU A 42 12.20 -8.01 10.91
C GLU A 42 13.03 -8.95 10.01
N LEU A 43 13.40 -10.12 10.54
CA LEU A 43 14.20 -11.14 9.85
C LEU A 43 15.47 -10.60 9.18
N LEU A 44 16.21 -9.74 9.88
CA LEU A 44 17.46 -9.12 9.39
C LEU A 44 17.29 -8.35 8.07
N GLY A 45 16.10 -7.80 7.83
CA GLY A 45 15.78 -7.03 6.64
C GLY A 45 15.33 -7.88 5.44
N PHE A 46 15.12 -9.18 5.62
CA PHE A 46 14.52 -10.03 4.59
C PHE A 46 13.11 -9.54 4.25
N ARG A 47 12.82 -9.23 2.98
CA ARG A 47 11.55 -8.60 2.60
C ARG A 47 10.45 -9.64 2.38
N TYR A 48 9.35 -9.55 3.14
CA TYR A 48 8.15 -10.35 2.85
C TYR A 48 7.64 -10.07 1.42
N TRP A 49 7.53 -8.77 1.08
CA TRP A 49 7.17 -8.31 -0.27
C TRP A 49 8.41 -8.14 -1.15
N GLY A 50 8.92 -9.25 -1.69
CA GLY A 50 10.05 -9.26 -2.63
C GLY A 50 11.07 -10.38 -2.39
N GLY A 51 10.97 -11.06 -1.25
CA GLY A 51 11.83 -12.20 -0.92
C GLY A 51 13.31 -11.81 -0.84
N ILE A 52 14.17 -12.69 -1.37
CA ILE A 52 15.63 -12.52 -1.27
C ILE A 52 16.14 -11.47 -2.25
N GLN A 53 15.51 -11.40 -3.42
CA GLN A 53 16.09 -10.72 -4.58
C GLN A 53 15.53 -9.32 -4.80
N ARG A 54 14.38 -8.99 -4.19
CA ARG A 54 13.59 -7.81 -4.56
C ARG A 54 13.05 -7.08 -3.34
N ASP A 55 12.71 -5.82 -3.54
CA ASP A 55 12.01 -5.00 -2.56
C ASP A 55 10.87 -4.28 -3.28
N PHE A 56 9.69 -4.92 -3.31
CA PHE A 56 8.57 -4.43 -4.12
C PHE A 56 8.11 -3.04 -3.71
N GLN A 57 8.18 -2.69 -2.43
CA GLN A 57 7.86 -1.32 -2.01
C GLN A 57 8.82 -0.32 -2.67
N ASN A 58 10.13 -0.56 -2.58
CA ASN A 58 11.12 0.36 -3.13
C ASN A 58 11.07 0.40 -4.66
N GLU A 59 10.87 -0.74 -5.31
CA GLU A 59 10.80 -0.83 -6.77
C GLU A 59 9.56 -0.14 -7.34
N LEU A 60 8.39 -0.31 -6.71
CA LEU A 60 7.17 0.42 -7.10
C LEU A 60 7.31 1.91 -6.79
N THR A 61 7.98 2.26 -5.69
CA THR A 61 8.29 3.65 -5.35
C THR A 61 9.19 4.30 -6.39
N ALA A 62 10.22 3.59 -6.88
CA ALA A 62 11.10 4.06 -7.95
C ALA A 62 10.36 4.26 -9.29
N GLN A 63 9.23 3.57 -9.49
CA GLN A 63 8.34 3.74 -10.65
C GLN A 63 7.33 4.88 -10.48
N GLY A 64 7.33 5.58 -9.34
CA GLY A 64 6.47 6.74 -9.08
C GLY A 64 5.17 6.43 -8.31
N TYR A 65 4.99 5.21 -7.82
CA TYR A 65 3.86 4.87 -6.95
C TYR A 65 4.18 5.18 -5.48
N THR A 66 3.27 5.78 -4.73
CA THR A 66 3.45 5.88 -3.27
C THR A 66 3.09 4.55 -2.63
N VAL A 67 4.06 3.86 -2.02
CA VAL A 67 3.86 2.52 -1.45
C VAL A 67 4.36 2.46 -0.01
N TYR A 68 3.56 1.87 0.88
CA TYR A 68 3.91 1.57 2.25
C TYR A 68 3.73 0.06 2.53
N THR A 69 4.37 -0.45 3.58
CA THR A 69 4.20 -1.82 4.06
C THR A 69 3.66 -1.78 5.48
N ALA A 70 2.52 -2.42 5.72
CA ALA A 70 1.95 -2.62 7.04
C ALA A 70 2.21 -4.05 7.52
N ALA A 71 2.72 -4.18 8.75
CA ALA A 71 2.98 -5.45 9.41
C ALA A 71 1.98 -5.69 10.54
N VAL A 72 0.99 -6.54 10.30
CA VAL A 72 0.02 -7.00 11.29
C VAL A 72 0.42 -8.34 11.88
N GLY A 73 -0.15 -8.70 13.03
CA GLY A 73 0.15 -9.93 13.75
C GLY A 73 -0.01 -11.19 12.88
N PRO A 74 1.06 -12.00 12.68
CA PRO A 74 1.04 -13.14 11.76
C PRO A 74 0.09 -14.26 12.18
N PHE A 75 -0.22 -14.33 13.47
CA PHE A 75 -1.07 -15.35 14.09
C PHE A 75 -2.29 -14.75 14.81
N ALA A 76 -2.49 -13.42 14.68
CA ALA A 76 -3.61 -12.74 15.29
C ALA A 76 -4.91 -13.02 14.52
N SER A 77 -6.06 -12.85 15.18
CA SER A 77 -7.36 -12.97 14.54
C SER A 77 -7.53 -11.90 13.45
N ASN A 78 -8.39 -12.13 12.46
CA ASN A 78 -8.67 -11.10 11.46
C ASN A 78 -9.23 -9.81 12.08
N TRP A 79 -9.95 -9.93 13.20
CA TRP A 79 -10.44 -8.79 13.98
C TRP A 79 -9.27 -7.96 14.51
N ASP A 80 -8.34 -8.61 15.22
CA ASP A 80 -7.19 -7.93 15.80
C ASP A 80 -6.29 -7.33 14.73
N ARG A 81 -6.07 -8.07 13.64
CA ARG A 81 -5.30 -7.60 12.47
C ARG A 81 -5.94 -6.39 11.81
N ALA A 82 -7.27 -6.30 11.77
CA ALA A 82 -7.96 -5.13 11.24
C ALA A 82 -7.80 -3.90 12.15
N CYS A 83 -7.91 -4.08 13.48
CA CYS A 83 -7.64 -3.04 14.46
C CYS A 83 -6.18 -2.54 14.38
N GLU A 84 -5.24 -3.47 14.26
CA GLU A 84 -3.83 -3.17 14.05
C GLU A 84 -3.60 -2.42 12.74
N LEU A 85 -4.11 -2.94 11.62
CA LEU A 85 -3.94 -2.33 10.30
C LEU A 85 -4.49 -0.90 10.26
N TYR A 86 -5.70 -0.69 10.78
CA TYR A 86 -6.30 0.64 10.88
C TYR A 86 -5.34 1.62 11.57
N THR A 87 -4.80 1.21 12.71
CA THR A 87 -3.93 2.05 13.54
C THR A 87 -2.55 2.23 12.91
N ILE A 88 -1.99 1.20 12.26
CA ILE A 88 -0.72 1.29 11.52
C ILE A 88 -0.84 2.32 10.39
N ILE A 89 -1.97 2.35 9.67
CA ILE A 89 -2.19 3.32 8.59
C ILE A 89 -2.45 4.71 9.17
N LYS A 90 -3.42 4.84 10.08
CA LYS A 90 -3.93 6.14 10.55
C LYS A 90 -3.06 6.81 11.62
N GLY A 91 -2.35 6.01 12.41
CA GLY A 91 -1.64 6.42 13.61
C GLY A 91 -2.52 6.38 14.87
N GLY A 92 -1.86 6.38 16.02
CA GLY A 92 -2.47 6.26 17.34
C GLY A 92 -2.24 4.90 18.00
N ARG A 93 -3.04 4.59 19.03
CA ARG A 93 -2.95 3.35 19.80
C ARG A 93 -4.01 2.35 19.36
N VAL A 94 -3.60 1.10 19.14
CA VAL A 94 -4.52 0.03 18.76
C VAL A 94 -5.54 -0.17 19.88
N ASP A 95 -6.82 -0.13 19.53
CA ASP A 95 -7.95 -0.51 20.40
C ASP A 95 -8.65 -1.71 19.76
N TYR A 96 -8.47 -2.89 20.35
CA TYR A 96 -9.11 -4.13 19.93
C TYR A 96 -10.61 -4.18 20.28
N GLY A 97 -11.09 -3.21 21.05
CA GLY A 97 -12.49 -3.08 21.47
C GLY A 97 -12.78 -3.78 22.79
N GLN A 98 -13.38 -3.05 23.74
CA GLN A 98 -13.65 -3.54 25.10
C GLN A 98 -14.38 -4.88 25.15
N LYS A 99 -15.46 -5.04 24.37
CA LYS A 99 -16.24 -6.28 24.34
C LYS A 99 -15.42 -7.44 23.77
N HIS A 100 -14.76 -7.23 22.63
CA HIS A 100 -13.98 -8.26 21.97
C HIS A 100 -12.88 -8.79 22.89
N SER A 101 -12.13 -7.87 23.51
CA SER A 101 -11.04 -8.19 24.43
C SER A 101 -11.51 -8.90 25.70
N ALA A 102 -12.66 -8.50 26.27
CA ALA A 102 -13.24 -9.20 27.41
C ALA A 102 -13.72 -10.61 27.04
N THR A 103 -14.33 -10.78 25.86
CA THR A 103 -14.82 -12.09 25.38
C THR A 103 -13.68 -13.07 25.09
N HIS A 104 -12.57 -12.61 24.51
CA HIS A 104 -11.44 -13.45 24.11
C HIS A 104 -10.26 -13.38 25.09
N ASN A 105 -10.46 -12.76 26.27
CA ASN A 105 -9.51 -12.67 27.37
C ASN A 105 -8.10 -12.19 26.97
N HIS A 106 -8.04 -11.05 26.26
CA HIS A 106 -6.78 -10.37 25.95
C HIS A 106 -6.85 -8.88 26.26
N LEU A 107 -5.71 -8.19 26.15
CA LEU A 107 -5.63 -6.75 26.39
C LEU A 107 -6.47 -5.99 25.35
N ARG A 108 -7.20 -4.97 25.82
CA ARG A 108 -7.94 -4.04 24.94
C ARG A 108 -7.03 -3.18 24.09
N TYR A 109 -5.91 -2.73 24.64
CA TYR A 109 -5.03 -1.80 23.97
C TYR A 109 -3.72 -2.45 23.56
N GLY A 110 -3.36 -2.30 22.29
CA GLY A 110 -2.11 -2.76 21.72
C GLY A 110 -1.04 -1.66 21.64
N ARG A 111 -0.18 -1.80 20.62
CA ARG A 111 0.94 -0.89 20.32
C ARG A 111 0.46 0.49 19.87
N ASN A 112 1.36 1.47 19.93
CA ASN A 112 1.15 2.82 19.42
C ASN A 112 1.98 3.01 18.15
N TYR A 113 1.39 3.64 17.14
CA TYR A 113 1.99 3.85 15.83
C TYR A 113 1.93 5.32 15.44
N THR A 114 2.99 5.83 14.79
CA THR A 114 3.00 7.19 14.22
C THR A 114 1.97 7.34 13.08
N GLY A 115 1.67 6.25 12.38
CA GLY A 115 0.79 6.23 11.21
C GLY A 115 1.57 6.35 9.90
N LEU A 116 1.36 5.41 8.98
CA LEU A 116 1.97 5.44 7.64
C LEU A 116 1.38 6.55 6.76
N TYR A 117 0.08 6.84 6.93
CA TYR A 117 -0.66 7.82 6.14
C TYR A 117 -1.73 8.50 7.02
N PRO A 118 -1.34 9.40 7.96
CA PRO A 118 -2.25 9.99 8.95
C PRO A 118 -3.41 10.80 8.34
N GLN A 119 -3.26 11.30 7.12
CA GLN A 119 -4.31 11.98 6.36
C GLN A 119 -5.36 11.03 5.76
N TRP A 120 -5.24 9.70 5.91
CA TRP A 120 -6.23 8.74 5.42
C TRP A 120 -7.65 9.10 5.89
N GLY A 121 -8.61 9.11 4.97
CA GLY A 121 -10.02 9.41 5.22
C GLY A 121 -10.35 10.89 5.39
N THR A 122 -9.35 11.79 5.36
CA THR A 122 -9.60 13.24 5.40
C THR A 122 -10.00 13.76 4.01
N ALA A 123 -10.73 14.88 3.98
CA ALA A 123 -11.07 15.56 2.74
C ALA A 123 -9.92 16.44 2.25
N ASN A 124 -9.71 16.45 0.95
CA ASN A 124 -8.81 17.36 0.24
C ASN A 124 -9.50 18.70 -0.02
N ALA A 125 -8.72 19.69 -0.46
CA ALA A 125 -9.23 21.03 -0.77
C ALA A 125 -10.29 21.03 -1.89
N ASP A 126 -10.26 20.04 -2.78
CA ASP A 126 -11.23 19.84 -3.86
C ASP A 126 -12.47 19.03 -3.43
N GLY A 127 -12.57 18.66 -2.14
CA GLY A 127 -13.66 17.85 -1.59
C GLY A 127 -13.52 16.34 -1.81
N SER A 128 -12.49 15.88 -2.52
CA SER A 128 -12.18 14.44 -2.63
C SER A 128 -11.69 13.87 -1.31
N VAL A 129 -11.80 12.55 -1.10
CA VAL A 129 -11.32 11.88 0.13
C VAL A 129 -9.96 11.24 -0.12
N ASN A 130 -9.04 11.37 0.84
CA ASN A 130 -7.77 10.64 0.85
C ASN A 130 -8.01 9.15 1.06
N LYS A 131 -7.99 8.38 -0.04
CA LYS A 131 -8.17 6.92 -0.06
C LYS A 131 -6.82 6.21 -0.17
N VAL A 132 -6.82 4.90 0.09
CA VAL A 132 -5.67 4.01 -0.12
C VAL A 132 -6.13 2.76 -0.86
N HIS A 133 -5.19 2.06 -1.49
CA HIS A 133 -5.36 0.67 -1.92
C HIS A 133 -4.66 -0.21 -0.89
N SER A 134 -5.35 -1.15 -0.26
CA SER A 134 -4.81 -2.04 0.77
C SER A 134 -5.18 -3.49 0.52
#